data_AF-Q7MZW5-F1
#
_entry.id   AF-Q7MZW5-F1
#
_cell.length_a   1.000
_cell.length_b   1.000
_cell.length_c   1.000
_cell.angle_alpha   90.00
_cell.angle_beta   90.00
_cell.angle_gamma   90.00
#
_symmetry.space_group_name_H-M   'P 1'
#
loop_
_entity.id
_entity.type
_entity.pdbx_description
1 polymer ?
#
loop_
_entity_poly.entity_id
_entity_poly.type
_entity_poly.pdbx_seq_one_letter_code
_entity_poly.pdbx_strand_id
1 'polypeptide(L)'
;MRLFAPDDKSFAAVAEQPISLQELVQLRRLAVRSNGFIITPPELSTVVVAPVNEAELRLSTLRIHPCCPLLCMNLGSRQALLIRRRVIWGRPNELFATLCELLNSGERVPYEVLERSVAGKISPAAVAELVRMIVRLGGLLIEPL
;
A
#
# COMPACT_ATOMS: atom_id res chain seq x y z
N MET A 1 -12.34 4.95 1.00
CA MET A 1 -11.68 3.63 0.89
C MET A 1 -12.46 2.61 1.71
N ARG A 2 -13.23 1.72 1.06
CA ARG A 2 -13.95 0.58 1.68
C ARG A 2 -13.02 -0.52 2.25
N LEU A 3 -11.71 -0.26 2.37
CA LEU A 3 -10.70 -1.21 2.81
C LEU A 3 -10.58 -1.34 4.34
N PHE A 4 -11.18 -0.42 5.09
CA PHE A 4 -11.15 -0.43 6.54
C PHE A 4 -12.38 -1.07 7.18
N ALA A 5 -13.56 -0.79 6.64
CA ALA A 5 -14.83 -1.24 7.18
C ALA A 5 -15.98 -0.92 6.19
N PRO A 6 -17.08 -1.68 6.23
CA PRO A 6 -18.28 -1.40 5.43
C PRO A 6 -19.04 -0.14 5.91
N ASP A 7 -18.84 0.27 7.16
CA ASP A 7 -19.49 1.42 7.80
C ASP A 7 -18.60 2.08 8.88
N ASP A 8 -18.98 3.27 9.34
CA ASP A 8 -18.21 4.08 10.30
C ASP A 8 -18.11 3.47 11.70
N LYS A 9 -19.12 2.68 12.13
CA LYS A 9 -19.08 2.01 13.44
C LYS A 9 -18.04 0.92 13.47
N SER A 10 -18.03 0.12 12.40
CA SER A 10 -17.04 -0.92 12.15
C SER A 10 -15.63 -0.33 12.00
N PHE A 11 -15.52 0.89 11.46
CA PHE A 11 -14.25 1.62 11.40
C PHE A 11 -13.76 2.02 12.79
N ALA A 12 -14.62 2.66 13.59
CA ALA A 12 -14.28 3.11 14.94
C ALA A 12 -13.86 1.95 15.84
N ALA A 13 -14.60 0.84 15.82
CA ALA A 13 -14.28 -0.35 16.61
C ALA A 13 -12.90 -0.95 16.27
N VAL A 14 -12.49 -0.90 15.01
CA VAL A 14 -11.17 -1.36 14.56
C VAL A 14 -10.09 -0.32 14.90
N ALA A 15 -10.37 0.96 14.76
CA ALA A 15 -9.45 2.05 15.05
C ALA A 15 -9.11 2.16 16.55
N GLU A 16 -10.08 1.94 17.42
CA GLU A 16 -9.95 2.06 18.88
C GLU A 16 -9.29 0.85 19.55
N GLN A 17 -9.01 -0.24 18.82
CA GLN A 17 -8.32 -1.37 19.42
C GLN A 17 -6.96 -0.96 19.99
N PRO A 18 -6.60 -1.44 21.19
CA PRO A 18 -5.32 -1.14 21.79
C PRO A 18 -4.18 -1.71 20.93
N ILE A 19 -3.04 -1.02 20.94
CA ILE A 19 -1.79 -1.47 20.32
C ILE A 19 -0.74 -1.52 21.43
N SER A 20 -0.01 -2.61 21.53
CA SER A 20 1.08 -2.74 22.49
C SER A 20 2.25 -1.81 22.14
N LEU A 21 3.05 -1.44 23.14
CA LEU A 21 4.27 -0.67 22.92
C LEU A 21 5.22 -1.38 21.94
N GLN A 22 5.33 -2.70 22.03
CA GLN A 22 6.18 -3.50 21.14
C GLN A 22 5.71 -3.39 19.68
N GLU A 23 4.41 -3.49 19.43
CA GLU A 23 3.84 -3.33 18.08
C GLU A 23 4.09 -1.92 17.53
N LEU A 24 3.92 -0.87 18.36
CA LEU A 24 4.22 0.51 17.95
C LEU A 24 5.69 0.70 17.58
N VAL A 25 6.61 0.11 18.36
CA VAL A 25 8.05 0.16 18.07
C VAL A 25 8.37 -0.55 16.76
N GLN A 26 7.78 -1.73 16.51
CA GLN A 26 7.98 -2.46 15.26
C GLN A 26 7.39 -1.70 14.07
N LEU A 27 6.18 -1.16 14.20
CA LEU A 27 5.56 -0.32 13.17
C LEU A 27 6.45 0.86 12.81
N ARG A 28 7.03 1.54 13.80
CA ARG A 28 7.95 2.66 13.57
C ARG A 28 9.23 2.24 12.85
N ARG A 29 9.83 1.10 13.22
CA ARG A 29 11.02 0.55 12.55
C ARG A 29 10.73 0.23 11.09
N LEU A 30 9.61 -0.44 10.82
CA LEU A 30 9.20 -0.77 9.45
C LEU A 30 8.82 0.48 8.65
N ALA A 31 8.20 1.49 9.26
CA ALA A 31 7.91 2.77 8.61
C ALA A 31 9.20 3.45 8.13
N VAL A 32 10.23 3.51 8.97
CA VAL A 32 11.55 4.06 8.57
C VAL A 32 12.19 3.22 7.45
N ARG A 33 12.12 1.88 7.54
CA ARG A 33 12.63 0.98 6.49
C ARG A 33 11.91 1.17 5.15
N SER A 34 10.59 1.36 5.15
CA SER A 34 9.79 1.62 3.93
C SER A 34 10.16 2.93 3.22
N ASN A 35 10.92 3.81 3.90
CA ASN A 35 11.41 5.07 3.38
C ASN A 35 12.93 5.06 3.09
N GLY A 36 13.51 3.88 2.89
CA GLY A 36 14.96 3.75 2.65
C GLY A 36 15.80 4.22 3.83
N PHE A 37 15.32 3.96 5.06
CA PHE A 37 15.95 4.38 6.31
C PHE A 37 16.00 5.89 6.55
N ILE A 38 15.37 6.70 5.69
CA ILE A 38 15.22 8.14 5.90
C ILE A 38 14.09 8.37 6.89
N ILE A 39 14.37 9.14 7.95
CA ILE A 39 13.36 9.44 8.95
C ILE A 39 12.34 10.42 8.37
N THR A 40 12.67 11.43 7.59
CA THR A 40 11.66 12.37 7.06
C THR A 40 11.00 11.82 5.78
N PRO A 41 9.65 11.71 5.70
CA PRO A 41 8.99 11.32 4.46
C PRO A 41 9.11 12.45 3.42
N PRO A 42 9.09 12.15 2.11
CA PRO A 42 9.08 13.20 1.08
C PRO A 42 7.82 14.05 1.20
N GLU A 43 7.89 15.34 0.90
CA GLU A 43 6.69 16.18 0.81
C GLU A 43 5.80 15.72 -0.35
N LEU A 44 4.48 15.66 -0.16
CA LEU A 44 3.59 15.15 -1.20
C LEU A 44 3.56 16.04 -2.45
N SER A 45 3.82 17.34 -2.30
CA SER A 45 4.00 18.31 -3.40
C SER A 45 5.16 17.94 -4.33
N THR A 46 6.18 17.25 -3.81
CA THR A 46 7.37 16.83 -4.57
C THR A 46 7.17 15.47 -5.27
N VAL A 47 6.10 14.75 -4.92
CA VAL A 47 5.75 13.49 -5.57
C VAL A 47 4.94 13.83 -6.83
N VAL A 48 5.62 13.86 -7.97
CA VAL A 48 4.97 14.09 -9.27
C VAL A 48 4.14 12.85 -9.61
N VAL A 49 2.81 13.00 -9.63
CA VAL A 49 1.89 11.92 -9.99
C VAL A 49 0.96 12.40 -11.09
N ALA A 50 1.12 11.84 -12.28
CA ALA A 50 0.11 11.96 -13.30
C ALA A 50 -1.17 11.25 -12.83
N PRO A 51 -2.36 11.84 -13.00
CA PRO A 51 -3.60 11.15 -12.70
C PRO A 51 -3.76 9.98 -13.68
N VAL A 52 -3.56 8.76 -13.19
CA VAL A 52 -3.73 7.54 -14.00
C VAL A 52 -5.12 6.97 -13.77
N ASN A 53 -5.87 6.72 -14.84
CA ASN A 53 -7.18 6.07 -14.75
C ASN A 53 -7.06 4.53 -14.79
N GLU A 54 -8.18 3.82 -14.60
CA GLU A 54 -8.15 2.35 -14.54
C GLU A 54 -7.79 1.68 -15.88
N ALA A 55 -8.17 2.28 -17.01
CA ALA A 55 -7.83 1.75 -18.34
C ALA A 55 -6.32 1.90 -18.62
N GLU A 56 -5.74 3.04 -18.24
CA GLU A 56 -4.30 3.28 -18.33
C GLU A 56 -3.50 2.36 -17.41
N LEU A 57 -3.99 2.08 -16.19
CA LEU A 57 -3.35 1.12 -15.29
C LEU A 57 -3.21 -0.26 -15.92
N ARG A 58 -4.26 -0.75 -16.62
CA ARG A 58 -4.22 -2.04 -17.32
C ARG A 58 -3.17 -2.10 -18.42
N LEU A 59 -2.82 -0.96 -18.99
CA LEU A 59 -1.78 -0.82 -20.02
C LEU A 59 -0.40 -0.46 -19.45
N SER A 60 -0.20 -0.63 -18.14
CA SER A 60 1.00 -0.20 -17.44
C SER A 60 1.68 -1.33 -16.65
N THR A 61 2.96 -1.13 -16.39
CA THR A 61 3.74 -1.86 -15.38
C THR A 61 3.90 -1.02 -14.12
N LEU A 62 3.93 -1.72 -13.00
CA LEU A 62 4.16 -1.18 -11.67
C LEU A 62 5.60 -1.48 -11.26
N ARG A 63 6.27 -0.48 -10.68
CA ARG A 63 7.62 -0.65 -10.13
C ARG A 63 7.76 0.08 -8.81
N ILE A 64 8.40 -0.55 -7.82
CA ILE A 64 8.71 0.15 -6.56
C ILE A 64 9.74 1.26 -6.78
N HIS A 65 9.63 2.31 -5.98
CA HIS A 65 10.70 3.29 -5.92
C HIS A 65 11.97 2.62 -5.38
N PRO A 66 13.15 2.80 -6.02
CA PRO A 66 14.40 2.25 -5.54
C PRO A 66 14.64 2.57 -4.07
N CYS A 67 15.15 1.58 -3.33
CA CYS A 67 15.47 1.65 -1.91
C CYS A 67 14.26 1.92 -0.97
N CYS A 68 13.03 1.97 -1.48
CA CYS A 68 11.84 2.26 -0.68
C CYS A 68 10.80 1.13 -0.82
N PRO A 69 11.00 0.01 -0.12
CA PRO A 69 10.12 -1.15 -0.26
C PRO A 69 8.73 -0.86 0.30
N LEU A 70 7.74 -1.57 -0.24
CA LEU A 70 6.42 -1.69 0.39
C LEU A 70 6.52 -2.71 1.52
N LEU A 71 6.02 -2.39 2.70
CA LEU A 71 6.05 -3.33 3.83
C LEU A 71 4.65 -3.45 4.41
N CYS A 72 4.28 -4.63 4.89
CA CYS A 72 3.04 -4.81 5.63
C CYS A 72 3.27 -5.47 6.99
N MET A 73 2.37 -5.18 7.94
CA MET A 73 2.39 -5.76 9.28
C MET A 73 0.96 -5.94 9.78
N ASN A 74 0.70 -7.06 10.47
CA ASN A 74 -0.54 -7.26 11.21
C ASN A 74 -0.40 -6.69 12.63
N LEU A 75 -1.43 -5.98 13.10
CA LEU A 75 -1.53 -5.40 14.44
C LEU A 75 -2.92 -5.70 15.00
N GLY A 76 -3.04 -6.75 15.81
CA GLY A 76 -4.34 -7.29 16.23
C GLY A 76 -5.24 -7.63 15.04
N SER A 77 -6.44 -7.04 14.98
CA SER A 77 -7.38 -7.24 13.86
C SER A 77 -7.21 -6.25 12.69
N ARG A 78 -6.05 -5.58 12.63
CA ARG A 78 -5.69 -4.62 11.58
C ARG A 78 -4.47 -5.08 10.82
N GLN A 79 -4.35 -4.55 9.62
CA GLN A 79 -3.14 -4.63 8.83
C GLN A 79 -2.70 -3.22 8.42
N ALA A 80 -1.41 -2.97 8.53
CA ALA A 80 -0.77 -1.76 8.04
C ALA A 80 -0.02 -2.07 6.74
N LEU A 81 -0.20 -1.23 5.73
CA LEU A 81 0.68 -1.12 4.57
C LEU A 81 1.51 0.16 4.72
N LEU A 82 2.82 0.02 4.62
CA LEU A 82 3.81 1.05 4.88
C LEU A 82 4.44 1.49 3.58
N ILE A 83 4.34 2.80 3.31
CA ILE A 83 4.77 3.42 2.06
C ILE A 83 5.51 4.69 2.41
N ARG A 84 6.83 4.74 2.20
CA ARG A 84 7.63 5.96 2.41
C ARG A 84 7.36 6.59 3.79
N ARG A 85 7.38 5.76 4.85
CA ARG A 85 7.07 6.08 6.26
C ARG A 85 5.60 6.38 6.59
N ARG A 86 4.72 6.42 5.59
CA ARG A 86 3.28 6.59 5.80
C ARG A 86 2.61 5.24 6.00
N VAL A 87 1.44 5.26 6.62
CA VAL A 87 0.65 4.07 6.91
C VAL A 87 -0.69 4.19 6.22
N ILE A 88 -1.03 3.19 5.40
CA ILE A 88 -2.39 2.88 5.02
C ILE A 88 -2.83 1.73 5.91
N TRP A 89 -3.91 1.94 6.64
CA TRP A 89 -4.49 0.90 7.47
C TRP A 89 -5.58 0.16 6.68
N GLY A 90 -5.87 -1.06 7.08
CA GLY A 90 -6.95 -1.86 6.51
C GLY A 90 -7.28 -3.05 7.40
N ARG A 91 -8.34 -3.77 7.05
CA ARG A 91 -8.54 -5.12 7.61
C ARG A 91 -7.50 -6.07 7.04
N PRO A 92 -7.12 -7.14 7.75
CA PRO A 92 -6.33 -8.22 7.20
C PRO A 92 -6.91 -8.67 5.86
N ASN A 93 -6.13 -8.48 4.80
CA ASN A 93 -6.51 -8.80 3.43
C ASN A 93 -5.30 -9.31 2.67
N GLU A 94 -5.54 -10.06 1.60
CA GLU A 94 -4.46 -10.62 0.80
C GLU A 94 -3.76 -9.55 -0.05
N LEU A 95 -4.46 -8.49 -0.46
CA LEU A 95 -3.91 -7.47 -1.37
C LEU A 95 -2.66 -6.79 -0.82
N PHE A 96 -2.59 -6.47 0.49
CA PHE A 96 -1.38 -5.86 1.06
C PHE A 96 -0.17 -6.79 1.00
N ALA A 97 -0.36 -8.07 1.32
CA ALA A 97 0.71 -9.07 1.29
C ALA A 97 1.17 -9.32 -0.15
N THR A 98 0.21 -9.53 -1.06
CA THR A 98 0.48 -9.76 -2.49
C THR A 98 1.20 -8.58 -3.14
N LEU A 99 0.82 -7.34 -2.82
CA LEU A 99 1.54 -6.15 -3.26
C LEU A 99 3.01 -6.15 -2.81
N CYS A 100 3.25 -6.45 -1.53
CA CYS A 100 4.59 -6.48 -0.99
C CYS A 100 5.42 -7.60 -1.61
N GLU A 101 4.84 -8.77 -1.86
CA GLU A 101 5.52 -9.91 -2.46
C GLU A 101 5.89 -9.65 -3.92
N LEU A 102 4.91 -9.23 -4.74
CA LEU A 102 5.13 -9.02 -6.18
C LEU A 102 6.08 -7.87 -6.47
N LEU A 103 5.96 -6.76 -5.73
CA LEU A 103 6.63 -5.51 -6.11
C LEU A 103 8.00 -5.34 -5.45
N ASN A 104 8.29 -6.02 -4.33
CA ASN A 104 9.59 -5.95 -3.68
C ASN A 104 10.69 -6.77 -4.36
N SER A 105 10.38 -7.55 -5.40
CA SER A 105 11.41 -8.16 -6.27
C SER A 105 12.28 -7.11 -6.98
N GLY A 106 11.77 -5.88 -7.10
CA GLY A 106 12.41 -4.78 -7.83
C GLY A 106 12.18 -4.83 -9.35
N GLU A 107 11.51 -5.88 -9.83
CA GLU A 107 11.12 -6.02 -11.22
C GLU A 107 9.90 -5.16 -11.58
N ARG A 108 9.71 -4.95 -12.88
CA ARG A 108 8.50 -4.34 -13.43
C ARG A 108 7.41 -5.39 -13.47
N VAL A 109 6.30 -5.14 -12.79
CA VAL A 109 5.17 -6.08 -12.73
C VAL A 109 4.01 -5.51 -13.51
N PRO A 110 3.49 -6.16 -14.56
CA PRO A 110 2.27 -5.73 -15.23
C PRO A 110 1.12 -5.61 -14.23
N TYR A 111 0.36 -4.50 -14.26
CA TYR A 111 -0.76 -4.28 -13.34
C TYR A 111 -1.78 -5.42 -13.36
N GLU A 112 -2.02 -6.02 -14.52
CA GLU A 112 -2.92 -7.15 -14.67
C GLU A 112 -2.50 -8.38 -13.85
N VAL A 113 -1.21 -8.60 -13.60
CA VAL A 113 -0.73 -9.71 -12.76
C VAL A 113 -1.22 -9.50 -11.32
N LEU A 114 -1.16 -8.26 -10.83
CA LEU A 114 -1.71 -7.90 -9.53
C LEU A 114 -3.24 -8.11 -9.50
N GLU A 115 -3.98 -7.59 -10.48
CA GLU A 115 -5.45 -7.79 -10.53
C GLU A 115 -5.82 -9.28 -10.51
N ARG A 116 -5.15 -10.11 -11.32
CA ARG A 116 -5.41 -11.55 -11.39
C ARG A 116 -5.09 -12.28 -10.09
N SER A 117 -4.01 -11.88 -9.40
CA SER A 117 -3.57 -12.52 -8.15
C SER A 117 -4.57 -12.41 -7.00
N VAL A 118 -5.44 -11.41 -7.02
CA VAL A 118 -6.48 -11.17 -5.99
C VAL A 118 -7.91 -11.29 -6.53
N ALA A 119 -8.06 -11.81 -7.76
CA ALA A 119 -9.35 -11.96 -8.41
C ALA A 119 -10.30 -12.83 -7.57
N GLY A 120 -11.58 -12.43 -7.53
CA GLY A 120 -12.61 -13.10 -6.72
C GLY A 120 -12.54 -12.82 -5.22
N LYS A 121 -11.44 -12.25 -4.71
CA LYS A 121 -11.28 -11.90 -3.28
C LYS A 121 -11.40 -10.40 -3.04
N ILE A 122 -10.86 -9.59 -3.95
CA ILE A 122 -10.88 -8.13 -3.87
C ILE A 122 -11.48 -7.56 -5.15
N SER A 123 -12.28 -6.51 -5.04
CA SER A 123 -12.87 -5.87 -6.22
C SER A 123 -11.79 -5.14 -7.05
N PRO A 124 -11.84 -5.21 -8.39
CA PRO A 124 -10.90 -4.50 -9.27
C PRO A 124 -10.78 -3.01 -8.95
N ALA A 125 -11.91 -2.35 -8.67
CA ALA A 125 -11.95 -0.95 -8.29
C ALA A 125 -11.14 -0.66 -7.01
N ALA A 126 -11.18 -1.54 -6.01
CA ALA A 126 -10.40 -1.38 -4.78
C ALA A 126 -8.90 -1.57 -5.02
N VAL A 127 -8.51 -2.48 -5.91
CA VAL A 127 -7.11 -2.65 -6.35
C VAL A 127 -6.62 -1.36 -7.03
N ALA A 128 -7.38 -0.84 -7.99
CA ALA A 128 -7.04 0.39 -8.71
C ALA A 128 -6.98 1.62 -7.77
N GLU A 129 -7.89 1.74 -6.81
CA GLU A 129 -7.85 2.79 -5.79
C GLU A 129 -6.61 2.70 -4.92
N LEU A 130 -6.25 1.50 -4.47
CA LEU A 130 -5.08 1.29 -3.62
C LEU A 130 -3.79 1.60 -4.39
N VAL A 131 -3.63 1.12 -5.62
CA VAL A 131 -2.46 1.42 -6.46
C VAL A 131 -2.32 2.92 -6.67
N ARG A 132 -3.40 3.61 -7.04
CA ARG A 132 -3.40 5.09 -7.16
C ARG A 132 -2.99 5.77 -5.86
N MET A 133 -3.45 5.28 -4.72
CA MET A 133 -3.05 5.81 -3.42
C MET A 133 -1.55 5.60 -3.17
N ILE A 134 -1.01 4.41 -3.43
CA ILE A 134 0.42 4.12 -3.22
C ILE A 134 1.28 5.03 -4.10
N VAL A 135 0.89 5.25 -5.35
CA VAL A 135 1.58 6.17 -6.27
C VAL A 135 1.54 7.61 -5.74
N ARG A 136 0.38 8.09 -5.28
CA ARG A 136 0.22 9.41 -4.62
C ARG A 136 1.12 9.58 -3.40
N LEU A 137 1.43 8.50 -2.70
CA LEU A 137 2.34 8.51 -1.56
C LEU A 137 3.82 8.33 -1.96
N GLY A 138 4.12 8.21 -3.26
CA GLY A 138 5.46 8.05 -3.81
C GLY A 138 6.05 6.66 -3.61
N GLY A 139 5.20 5.64 -3.42
CA GLY A 139 5.64 4.25 -3.23
C GLY A 139 5.88 3.49 -4.53
N LEU A 140 5.15 3.85 -5.58
CA LEU A 140 5.19 3.18 -6.88
C LEU A 140 5.39 4.18 -8.01
N LEU A 141 6.07 3.70 -9.05
CA LEU A 141 6.17 4.31 -10.37
C LEU A 141 5.24 3.52 -11.31
N ILE A 142 4.54 4.25 -12.18
CA ILE A 142 3.75 3.69 -13.26
C ILE A 142 4.53 3.93 -14.55
N GLU A 143 4.85 2.86 -15.27
CA GLU A 143 5.56 2.89 -16.54
C GLU A 143 4.66 2.23 -17.60
N PRO A 144 4.63 2.69 -18.87
CA PRO A 144 3.90 1.99 -19.93
C PRO A 144 4.44 0.56 -20.12
N LEU A 145 3.56 -0.37 -20.53
CA LEU A 145 3.92 -1.73 -20.93
C LEU A 145 4.94 -1.78 -22.07
#